data_AF-A0A7X8ZN30-F1
#
_entry.id   AF-A0A7X8ZN30-F1
#
_cell.length_a   1.000
_cell.length_b   1.000
_cell.length_c   1.000
_cell.angle_alpha   90.00
_cell.angle_beta   90.00
_cell.angle_gamma   90.00
#
_symmetry.space_group_name_H-M   'P 1'
#
loop_
_entity.id
_entity.type
_entity.pdbx_description
1 polymer ?
#
loop_
_entity_poly.entity_id
_entity_poly.type
_entity_poly.pdbx_seq_one_letter_code
_entity_poly.pdbx_strand_id
1 'polypeptide(L)'
;HKIKEELANETLRLENVTLKQNLKQLAMRFSEGCAAFEVKGENVTPLYASDNVCEFFGYTTNEWLPLMQKSTPLKQFVIKCNTKLEDFEKLLTTGEATFSYYDLSSKKEKIIKAICSNINYSKEIPRYVLLYNMTKTIYIRTFGYFDVFVNDTPIAFRNKKSKELLALLVNRRGGFVTSEEAISFLWEEEPINSVTLSRYRKVALRLKNILEEYEISDIVEAIDGKRRLVMETVKCDLFDYLSGKAEYEQLFKGTYLSNYSWGENTLAELSKDFYN
;
A
#
# COMPACT_ATOMS: atom_id res chain seq x y z
N HIS A 1 1.87 44.06 29.19
CA HIS A 1 1.04 42.84 29.23
C HIS A 1 0.43 42.57 27.85
N LYS A 2 -0.43 43.47 27.34
CA LYS A 2 -1.11 43.37 26.03
C LYS A 2 -0.21 43.06 24.83
N ILE A 3 0.93 43.74 24.70
CA ILE A 3 1.89 43.54 23.58
C ILE A 3 2.55 42.15 23.61
N LYS A 4 2.85 41.61 24.81
CA LYS A 4 3.42 40.26 24.94
C LYS A 4 2.39 39.17 24.56
N GLU A 5 1.13 39.42 24.87
CA GLU A 5 0.01 38.54 24.58
C GLU A 5 -0.34 38.54 23.08
N GLU A 6 -0.33 39.71 22.43
CA GLU A 6 -0.46 39.83 20.96
C GLU A 6 0.67 39.11 20.22
N LEU A 7 1.92 39.31 20.64
CA LEU A 7 3.08 38.68 20.00
C LEU A 7 3.06 37.15 20.17
N ALA A 8 2.64 36.65 21.35
CA ALA A 8 2.47 35.22 21.58
C ALA A 8 1.36 34.62 20.70
N ASN A 9 0.22 35.33 20.58
CA ASN A 9 -0.88 34.91 19.72
C ASN A 9 -0.51 34.92 18.23
N GLU A 10 0.28 35.89 17.79
CA GLU A 10 0.76 35.96 16.41
C GLU A 10 1.75 34.83 16.09
N THR A 11 2.66 34.53 17.02
CA THR A 11 3.59 33.39 16.92
C THR A 11 2.83 32.07 16.82
N LEU A 12 1.84 31.85 17.69
CA LEU A 12 0.96 30.67 17.65
C LEU A 12 0.18 30.57 16.33
N ARG A 13 -0.27 31.69 15.75
CA ARG A 13 -0.95 31.68 14.45
C ARG A 13 -0.01 31.24 13.32
N LEU A 14 1.22 31.76 13.28
CA LEU A 14 2.23 31.39 12.30
C LEU A 14 2.62 29.90 12.40
N GLU A 15 2.81 29.39 13.61
CA GLU A 15 3.09 27.96 13.86
C GLU A 15 1.94 27.07 13.35
N ASN A 16 0.68 27.44 13.63
CA ASN A 16 -0.49 26.70 13.17
C ASN A 16 -0.61 26.67 11.63
N VAL A 17 -0.38 27.81 10.96
CA VAL A 17 -0.38 27.88 9.49
C VAL A 17 0.71 26.96 8.91
N THR A 18 1.89 26.97 9.51
CA THR A 18 3.02 26.14 9.08
C THR A 18 2.73 24.65 9.26
N LEU A 19 2.20 24.25 10.43
CA LEU A 19 1.79 22.86 10.71
C LEU A 19 0.73 22.37 9.74
N LYS A 20 -0.28 23.19 9.45
CA LYS A 20 -1.35 22.89 8.48
C LYS A 20 -0.79 22.62 7.08
N GLN A 21 0.13 23.47 6.62
CA GLN A 21 0.77 23.32 5.32
C GLN A 21 1.66 22.07 5.26
N ASN A 22 2.50 21.85 6.28
CA ASN A 22 3.38 20.69 6.38
C ASN A 22 2.60 19.37 6.37
N LEU A 23 1.51 19.30 7.15
CA LEU A 23 0.67 18.12 7.19
C LEU A 23 0.01 17.85 5.83
N LYS A 24 -0.52 18.89 5.17
CA LYS A 24 -1.13 18.74 3.85
C LYS A 24 -0.12 18.23 2.83
N GLN A 25 1.09 18.79 2.81
CA GLN A 25 2.17 18.34 1.94
C GLN A 25 2.61 16.91 2.27
N LEU A 26 2.73 16.55 3.56
CA LEU A 26 3.06 15.20 3.99
C LEU A 26 2.01 14.20 3.53
N ALA A 27 0.73 14.51 3.70
CA ALA A 27 -0.38 13.68 3.25
C ALA A 27 -0.36 13.50 1.72
N MET A 28 -0.09 14.57 0.97
CA MET A 28 0.06 14.51 -0.50
C MET A 28 1.25 13.66 -0.98
N ARG A 29 2.25 13.38 -0.14
CA ARG A 29 3.35 12.46 -0.49
C ARG A 29 2.94 11.00 -0.42
N PHE A 30 1.88 10.66 0.32
CA PHE A 30 1.32 9.31 0.29
C PHE A 30 0.45 9.18 -0.95
N SER A 31 0.84 8.27 -1.85
CA SER A 31 0.13 8.02 -3.11
C SER A 31 -1.30 7.53 -2.89
N GLU A 32 -1.55 6.80 -1.79
CA GLU A 32 -2.85 6.22 -1.44
C GLU A 32 -2.99 6.07 0.09
N GLY A 33 -4.23 5.97 0.56
CA GLY A 33 -4.55 5.52 1.90
C GLY A 33 -4.29 6.53 3.02
N CYS A 34 -4.30 7.85 2.78
CA CYS A 34 -4.20 8.81 3.88
C CYS A 34 -5.23 9.95 3.81
N ALA A 35 -5.53 10.51 4.98
CA ALA A 35 -6.34 11.72 5.09
C ALA A 35 -5.86 12.60 6.25
N ALA A 36 -5.99 13.90 6.08
CA ALA A 36 -5.56 14.89 7.05
C ALA A 36 -6.74 15.80 7.42
N PHE A 37 -6.87 16.12 8.70
CA PHE A 37 -7.99 16.89 9.24
C PHE A 37 -7.50 17.97 10.21
N GLU A 38 -8.17 19.11 10.18
CA GLU A 38 -8.11 20.11 11.24
C GLU A 38 -9.31 19.92 12.17
N VAL A 39 -9.06 19.84 13.47
CA VAL A 39 -10.08 19.72 14.51
C VAL A 39 -10.01 20.94 15.41
N LYS A 40 -11.03 21.79 15.35
CA LYS A 40 -11.13 23.00 16.17
C LYS A 40 -12.39 22.95 17.03
N GLY A 41 -12.21 22.89 18.35
CA GLY A 41 -13.30 22.57 19.27
C GLY A 41 -13.89 21.20 18.95
N GLU A 42 -15.18 21.17 18.61
CA GLU A 42 -15.91 19.96 18.20
C GLU A 42 -16.11 19.86 16.68
N ASN A 43 -15.55 20.79 15.90
CA ASN A 43 -15.69 20.77 14.44
C ASN A 43 -14.45 20.23 13.75
N VAL A 44 -14.67 19.51 12.67
CA VAL A 44 -13.66 18.90 11.79
C VAL A 44 -13.71 19.57 10.43
N THR A 45 -12.54 19.85 9.88
CA THR A 45 -12.36 20.36 8.53
C THR A 45 -11.33 19.48 7.82
N PRO A 46 -11.73 18.65 6.83
CA PRO A 46 -10.78 17.91 6.01
C PRO A 46 -9.81 18.82 5.26
N LEU A 47 -8.54 18.46 5.25
CA LEU A 47 -7.46 19.18 4.58
C LEU A 47 -6.98 18.44 3.32
N TYR A 48 -7.05 17.12 3.36
CA TYR A 48 -6.69 16.19 2.29
C TYR A 48 -7.33 14.82 2.57
N ALA A 49 -7.70 14.09 1.53
CA ALA A 49 -7.89 12.65 1.60
C ALA A 49 -7.58 12.05 0.22
N SER A 50 -6.98 10.87 0.20
CA SER A 50 -6.97 10.02 -0.98
C SER A 50 -8.33 9.36 -1.17
N ASP A 51 -8.68 8.99 -2.40
CA ASP A 51 -10.02 8.49 -2.75
C ASP A 51 -10.48 7.30 -1.88
N ASN A 52 -9.57 6.35 -1.64
CA ASN A 52 -9.82 5.17 -0.80
C ASN A 52 -10.00 5.47 0.70
N VAL A 53 -9.61 6.65 1.19
CA VAL A 53 -9.89 7.07 2.57
C VAL A 53 -11.22 7.81 2.67
N CYS A 54 -11.72 8.44 1.59
CA CYS A 54 -13.09 8.97 1.57
C CYS A 54 -14.11 7.85 1.90
N GLU A 55 -13.90 6.65 1.34
CA GLU A 55 -14.73 5.47 1.60
C GLU A 55 -14.73 5.03 3.07
N PHE A 56 -13.59 5.13 3.77
CA PHE A 56 -13.50 4.81 5.22
C PHE A 56 -14.49 5.65 6.04
N PHE A 57 -14.68 6.92 5.67
CA PHE A 57 -15.63 7.81 6.32
C PHE A 57 -17.06 7.71 5.74
N GLY A 58 -17.29 6.86 4.73
CA GLY A 58 -18.58 6.70 4.08
C GLY A 58 -18.96 7.86 3.15
N TYR A 59 -17.96 8.56 2.58
CA TYR A 59 -18.18 9.64 1.62
C TYR A 59 -17.58 9.29 0.25
N THR A 60 -18.24 9.76 -0.80
CA THR A 60 -17.64 9.79 -2.15
C THR A 60 -16.69 10.98 -2.29
N THR A 61 -15.78 10.95 -3.26
CA THR A 61 -14.88 12.10 -3.56
C THR A 61 -15.67 13.39 -3.83
N ASN A 62 -16.83 13.30 -4.48
CA ASN A 62 -17.71 14.44 -4.74
C ASN A 62 -18.36 15.02 -3.47
N GLU A 63 -18.70 14.18 -2.49
CA GLU A 63 -19.21 14.62 -1.18
C GLU A 63 -18.10 15.17 -0.28
N TRP A 64 -16.86 14.72 -0.49
CA TRP A 64 -15.70 15.16 0.30
C TRP A 64 -15.29 16.60 0.02
N LEU A 65 -15.32 17.02 -1.25
CA LEU A 65 -14.88 18.36 -1.67
C LEU A 65 -15.62 19.50 -0.94
N PRO A 66 -16.96 19.48 -0.78
CA PRO A 66 -17.66 20.46 0.04
C PRO A 66 -17.24 20.48 1.52
N LEU A 67 -16.91 19.32 2.10
CA LEU A 67 -16.48 19.22 3.51
C LEU A 67 -15.13 19.92 3.73
N MET A 68 -14.23 19.89 2.74
CA MET A 68 -12.96 20.62 2.81
C MET A 68 -13.13 22.14 2.89
N GLN A 69 -14.26 22.65 2.42
CA GLN A 69 -14.57 24.09 2.41
C GLN A 69 -15.35 24.53 3.65
N LYS A 70 -16.04 23.60 4.34
CA LYS A 70 -16.92 23.90 5.46
C LYS A 70 -16.64 23.01 6.66
N SER A 71 -16.29 23.65 7.78
CA SER A 71 -16.14 22.98 9.08
C SER A 71 -17.45 22.33 9.52
N THR A 72 -17.39 21.05 9.90
CA THR A 72 -18.54 20.19 10.18
C THR A 72 -18.43 19.61 11.60
N PRO A 73 -19.50 19.56 12.41
CA PRO A 73 -19.43 18.93 13.73
C PRO A 73 -18.93 17.48 13.67
N LEU A 74 -18.01 17.09 14.57
CA LEU A 74 -17.37 15.78 14.60
C LEU A 74 -18.40 14.64 14.56
N LYS A 75 -19.46 14.75 15.36
CA LYS A 75 -20.55 13.76 15.40
C LYS A 75 -21.21 13.55 14.04
N GLN A 76 -21.41 14.64 13.29
CA GLN A 76 -21.98 14.58 11.95
C GLN A 76 -20.97 14.10 10.91
N PHE A 77 -19.69 14.44 11.09
CA PHE A 77 -18.61 14.03 10.20
C PHE A 77 -18.35 12.52 10.24
N VAL A 78 -18.40 11.91 11.43
CA VAL A 78 -18.14 10.46 11.57
C VAL A 78 -19.41 9.61 11.50
N ILE A 79 -20.59 10.20 11.29
CA ILE A 79 -21.88 9.47 11.34
C ILE A 79 -21.99 8.38 10.27
N LYS A 80 -21.33 8.59 9.12
CA LYS A 80 -21.26 7.65 8.01
C LYS A 80 -20.09 6.66 8.15
N CYS A 81 -19.19 6.90 9.10
CA CYS A 81 -18.07 6.01 9.38
C CYS A 81 -18.58 4.80 10.18
N ASN A 82 -18.06 3.62 9.88
CA ASN A 82 -18.42 2.39 10.60
C ASN A 82 -17.74 2.28 11.99
N THR A 83 -17.16 3.38 12.47
CA THR A 83 -16.40 3.49 13.72
C THR A 83 -17.21 4.29 14.76
N LYS A 84 -17.12 3.89 16.03
CA LYS A 84 -17.83 4.59 17.11
C LYS A 84 -17.22 5.97 17.37
N LEU A 85 -18.08 6.94 17.67
CA LEU A 85 -17.66 8.30 18.05
C LEU A 85 -16.65 8.29 19.22
N GLU A 86 -16.86 7.41 20.21
CA GLU A 86 -15.99 7.24 21.38
C GLU A 86 -14.54 6.93 21.00
N ASP A 87 -14.31 6.20 19.91
CA ASP A 87 -12.96 5.84 19.48
C ASP A 87 -12.24 7.03 18.81
N PHE A 88 -12.99 7.91 18.14
CA PHE A 88 -12.47 9.21 17.69
C PHE A 88 -12.21 10.17 18.86
N GLU A 89 -13.06 10.18 19.87
CA GLU A 89 -12.82 10.98 21.09
C GLU A 89 -11.58 10.49 21.83
N LYS A 90 -11.36 9.17 21.90
CA LYS A 90 -10.10 8.57 22.40
C LYS A 90 -8.91 9.07 21.60
N LEU A 91 -8.90 8.98 20.27
CA LEU A 91 -7.83 9.53 19.42
C LEU A 91 -7.47 10.98 19.79
N LEU A 92 -8.49 11.81 20.01
CA LEU A 92 -8.32 13.22 20.33
C LEU A 92 -7.78 13.49 21.75
N THR A 93 -7.80 12.48 22.63
CA THR A 93 -7.35 12.54 24.03
C THR A 93 -6.08 11.74 24.29
N THR A 94 -5.85 10.63 23.58
CA THR A 94 -4.65 9.79 23.70
C THR A 94 -3.54 10.20 22.73
N GLY A 95 -3.89 10.91 21.66
CA GLY A 95 -2.95 11.31 20.62
C GLY A 95 -2.80 10.30 19.48
N GLU A 96 -3.19 9.05 19.69
CA GLU A 96 -3.15 8.00 18.67
C GLU A 96 -4.30 7.00 18.79
N ALA A 97 -4.72 6.44 17.67
CA ALA A 97 -5.72 5.39 17.60
C ALA A 97 -5.52 4.51 16.37
N THR A 98 -6.12 3.32 16.40
CA THR A 98 -6.14 2.37 15.28
C THR A 98 -7.57 1.94 15.04
N PHE A 99 -8.00 1.95 13.78
CA PHE A 99 -9.35 1.57 13.38
C PHE A 99 -9.26 0.46 12.33
N SER A 100 -10.09 -0.57 12.45
CA SER A 100 -10.30 -1.55 11.38
C SER A 100 -11.50 -1.16 10.53
N TYR A 101 -11.41 -1.42 9.23
CA TYR A 101 -12.51 -1.18 8.30
C TYR A 101 -12.51 -2.21 7.18
N TYR A 102 -13.68 -2.48 6.61
CA TYR A 102 -13.80 -3.36 5.45
C TYR A 102 -13.69 -2.53 4.18
N ASP A 103 -12.63 -2.72 3.42
CA ASP A 103 -12.40 -2.03 2.16
C ASP A 103 -13.16 -2.73 1.03
N LEU A 104 -14.15 -2.05 0.46
CA LEU A 104 -15.03 -2.62 -0.56
C LEU A 104 -14.29 -2.89 -1.88
N SER A 105 -13.27 -2.08 -2.18
CA SER A 105 -12.46 -2.24 -3.40
C SER A 105 -11.63 -3.52 -3.40
N SER A 106 -10.90 -3.78 -2.30
CA SER A 106 -10.09 -4.99 -2.13
C SER A 106 -10.82 -6.18 -1.50
N LYS A 107 -12.05 -5.98 -1.00
CA LYS A 107 -12.84 -6.98 -0.27
C LYS A 107 -12.11 -7.58 0.96
N LYS A 108 -11.25 -6.79 1.59
CA LYS A 108 -10.43 -7.19 2.74
C LYS A 108 -10.63 -6.24 3.92
N GLU A 109 -10.43 -6.76 5.12
CA GLU A 109 -10.29 -5.93 6.30
C GLU A 109 -8.93 -5.21 6.26
N LYS A 110 -8.95 -3.89 6.44
CA LYS A 110 -7.79 -3.01 6.46
C LYS A 110 -7.71 -2.28 7.78
N ILE A 111 -6.50 -1.82 8.10
CA ILE A 111 -6.22 -1.07 9.33
C ILE A 111 -5.75 0.33 8.94
N ILE A 112 -6.38 1.33 9.53
CA ILE A 112 -5.98 2.74 9.44
C ILE A 112 -5.51 3.21 10.81
N LYS A 113 -4.31 3.79 10.86
CA LYS A 113 -3.78 4.44 12.07
C LYS A 113 -4.06 5.93 12.00
N ALA A 114 -4.27 6.51 13.17
CA ALA A 114 -4.49 7.93 13.31
C ALA A 114 -3.56 8.50 14.38
N ILE A 115 -2.96 9.65 14.08
CA ILE A 115 -2.15 10.43 15.02
C ILE A 115 -2.69 11.86 15.11
N CYS A 116 -2.65 12.45 16.29
CA CYS A 116 -3.13 13.80 16.60
C CYS A 116 -1.98 14.65 17.12
N SER A 117 -1.79 15.84 16.54
CA SER A 117 -0.62 16.70 16.76
C SER A 117 -0.53 17.34 18.16
N ASN A 118 -1.61 17.35 18.94
CA ASN A 118 -1.60 17.96 20.28
C ASN A 118 -2.70 17.37 21.17
N ILE A 119 -2.32 16.97 22.39
CA ILE A 119 -3.19 16.39 23.41
C ILE A 119 -3.72 17.46 24.39
N ASN A 120 -3.05 18.62 24.48
CA ASN A 120 -3.48 19.71 25.34
C ASN A 120 -4.69 20.43 24.72
N TYR A 121 -5.87 20.00 25.14
CA TYR A 121 -7.15 20.50 24.67
C TYR A 121 -7.33 21.99 25.01
N SER A 122 -7.33 22.84 23.98
CA SER A 122 -7.90 24.18 24.01
C SER A 122 -8.88 24.33 22.85
N LYS A 123 -10.07 24.89 23.11
CA LYS A 123 -11.07 25.13 22.06
C LYS A 123 -10.59 26.12 20.99
N GLU A 124 -9.57 26.91 21.30
CA GLU A 124 -9.06 27.96 20.42
C GLU A 124 -7.96 27.46 19.46
N ILE A 125 -7.21 26.43 19.87
CA ILE A 125 -6.07 25.91 19.11
C ILE A 125 -6.52 24.70 18.29
N PRO A 126 -6.36 24.74 16.95
CA PRO A 126 -6.66 23.58 16.13
C PRO A 126 -5.71 22.42 16.43
N ARG A 127 -6.26 21.21 16.43
CA ARG A 127 -5.51 19.95 16.44
C ARG A 127 -5.47 19.41 15.03
N TYR A 128 -4.36 18.79 14.67
CA TYR A 128 -4.21 18.20 13.35
C TYR A 128 -4.18 16.69 13.47
N VAL A 129 -5.07 16.03 12.75
CA VAL A 129 -5.15 14.57 12.71
C VAL A 129 -4.67 14.08 11.36
N LEU A 130 -3.76 13.11 11.36
CA LEU A 130 -3.36 12.35 10.18
C LEU A 130 -3.84 10.92 10.33
N LEU A 131 -4.69 10.49 9.41
CA LEU A 131 -5.05 9.09 9.20
C LEU A 131 -4.21 8.54 8.05
N TYR A 132 -3.67 7.34 8.21
CA TYR A 132 -2.93 6.65 7.18
C TYR A 132 -3.11 5.12 7.29
N ASN A 133 -3.30 4.49 6.14
CA ASN A 133 -3.43 3.06 6.01
C ASN A 133 -2.08 2.40 6.32
N MET A 134 -2.14 1.35 7.14
CA MET A 134 -0.99 0.50 7.41
C MET A 134 -0.79 -0.57 6.33
N THR A 135 -1.63 -0.60 5.29
CA THR A 135 -1.53 -1.61 4.24
C THR A 135 -0.25 -1.39 3.44
N LYS A 136 0.62 -2.39 3.49
CA LYS A 136 1.86 -2.40 2.72
C LYS A 136 1.53 -2.33 1.24
N THR A 137 2.13 -1.37 0.56
CA THR A 137 2.09 -1.32 -0.90
C THR A 137 3.20 -2.23 -1.40
N ILE A 138 2.83 -3.33 -2.05
CA ILE A 138 3.77 -4.25 -2.68
C ILE A 138 3.80 -3.93 -4.17
N TYR A 139 4.98 -3.59 -4.68
CA TYR A 139 5.22 -3.39 -6.10
C TYR A 139 6.24 -4.41 -6.60
N ILE A 140 5.94 -5.05 -7.73
CA ILE A 140 6.79 -6.02 -8.39
C ILE A 140 7.23 -5.42 -9.73
N ARG A 141 8.54 -5.33 -9.93
CA ARG A 141 9.14 -4.96 -11.21
C ARG A 141 9.58 -6.22 -11.94
N THR A 142 9.13 -6.37 -13.18
CA THR A 142 9.48 -7.48 -14.06
C THR A 142 10.13 -7.01 -15.36
N PHE A 143 9.90 -5.77 -15.79
CA PHE A 143 10.61 -5.19 -16.92
C PHE A 143 12.04 -4.82 -16.54
N GLY A 144 13.00 -5.35 -17.29
CA GLY A 144 14.42 -5.34 -16.93
C GLY A 144 14.75 -6.42 -15.90
N TYR A 145 15.21 -6.00 -14.73
CA TYR A 145 15.56 -6.91 -13.63
C TYR A 145 14.39 -7.13 -12.68
N PHE A 146 14.25 -8.38 -12.21
CA PHE A 146 13.20 -8.73 -11.25
C PHE A 146 13.50 -8.15 -9.87
N ASP A 147 12.61 -7.32 -9.33
CA ASP A 147 12.73 -6.78 -7.97
C ASP A 147 11.34 -6.62 -7.33
N VAL A 148 11.31 -6.69 -6.01
CA VAL A 148 10.09 -6.53 -5.21
C VAL A 148 10.32 -5.43 -4.19
N PHE A 149 9.35 -4.53 -4.07
CA PHE A 149 9.39 -3.35 -3.22
C PHE A 149 8.22 -3.40 -2.25
N VAL A 150 8.50 -3.09 -0.99
CA VAL A 150 7.50 -2.86 0.05
C VAL A 150 7.61 -1.42 0.48
N ASN A 151 6.54 -0.63 0.25
CA ASN A 151 6.53 0.81 0.50
C ASN A 151 7.76 1.50 -0.13
N ASP A 152 7.97 1.26 -1.42
CA ASP A 152 9.08 1.78 -2.23
C ASP A 152 10.50 1.34 -1.81
N THR A 153 10.61 0.48 -0.80
CA THR A 153 11.90 -0.06 -0.35
C THR A 153 12.11 -1.46 -0.92
N PRO A 154 13.22 -1.74 -1.63
CA PRO A 154 13.48 -3.06 -2.19
C PRO A 154 13.71 -4.09 -1.08
N ILE A 155 13.11 -5.28 -1.21
CA ILE A 155 13.33 -6.38 -0.27
C ILE A 155 14.60 -7.17 -0.61
N ALA A 156 15.34 -7.58 0.41
CA ALA A 156 16.58 -8.34 0.24
C ALA A 156 16.30 -9.86 0.20
N PHE A 157 16.49 -10.47 -0.97
CA PHE A 157 16.45 -11.93 -1.11
C PHE A 157 17.81 -12.55 -0.80
N ARG A 158 17.93 -13.19 0.38
CA ARG A 158 19.15 -13.93 0.78
C ARG A 158 19.35 -15.23 -0.02
N ASN A 159 18.35 -15.70 -0.76
CA ASN A 159 18.42 -16.91 -1.58
C ASN A 159 17.99 -16.63 -3.03
N LYS A 160 18.92 -16.80 -3.97
CA LYS A 160 18.68 -16.55 -5.41
C LYS A 160 17.53 -17.37 -5.99
N LYS A 161 17.42 -18.66 -5.63
CA LYS A 161 16.35 -19.54 -6.11
C LYS A 161 14.99 -19.22 -5.50
N SER A 162 14.93 -18.68 -4.29
CA SER A 162 13.68 -18.16 -3.72
C SER A 162 13.20 -16.90 -4.46
N LYS A 163 14.12 -15.99 -4.82
CA LYS A 163 13.81 -14.82 -5.67
C LYS A 163 13.27 -15.25 -7.04
N GLU A 164 13.93 -16.21 -7.67
CA GLU A 164 13.53 -16.79 -8.95
C GLU A 164 12.19 -17.53 -8.89
N LEU A 165 11.92 -18.28 -7.82
CA LEU A 165 10.62 -18.91 -7.60
C LEU A 165 9.50 -17.87 -7.60
N LEU A 166 9.68 -16.74 -6.90
CA LEU A 166 8.68 -15.69 -6.90
C LEU A 166 8.51 -15.07 -8.30
N ALA A 167 9.60 -14.84 -9.03
CA ALA A 167 9.53 -14.36 -10.42
C ALA A 167 8.72 -15.31 -11.31
N LEU A 168 8.89 -16.62 -11.15
CA LEU A 168 8.12 -17.63 -11.88
C LEU A 168 6.62 -17.56 -11.53
N LEU A 169 6.28 -17.39 -10.24
CA LEU A 169 4.88 -17.22 -9.82
C LEU A 169 4.25 -15.96 -10.41
N VAL A 170 5.02 -14.88 -10.52
CA VAL A 170 4.60 -13.62 -11.17
C VAL A 170 4.36 -13.83 -12.66
N ASN A 171 5.30 -14.49 -13.36
CA ASN A 171 5.18 -14.82 -14.78
C ASN A 171 3.93 -15.66 -15.09
N ARG A 172 3.46 -16.45 -14.12
CA ARG A 172 2.28 -17.30 -14.23
C ARG A 172 0.94 -16.57 -13.98
N ARG A 173 0.96 -15.28 -13.67
CA ARG A 173 -0.23 -14.40 -13.67
C ARG A 173 -1.42 -14.99 -12.89
N GLY A 174 -1.15 -15.45 -11.67
CA GLY A 174 -2.17 -16.04 -10.79
C GLY A 174 -2.46 -17.53 -11.01
N GLY A 175 -1.86 -18.16 -12.02
CA GLY A 175 -1.91 -19.61 -12.21
C GLY A 175 -1.13 -20.38 -11.15
N PHE A 176 -1.65 -21.53 -10.73
CA PHE A 176 -0.93 -22.45 -9.84
C PHE A 176 0.24 -23.11 -10.55
N VAL A 177 1.38 -23.18 -9.86
CA VAL A 177 2.60 -23.85 -10.27
C VAL A 177 2.84 -25.03 -9.34
N THR A 178 2.98 -26.21 -9.92
CA THR A 178 3.34 -27.45 -9.21
C THR A 178 4.81 -27.45 -8.78
N SER A 179 5.19 -28.41 -7.93
CA SER A 179 6.60 -28.54 -7.52
C SER A 179 7.48 -28.96 -8.70
N GLU A 180 6.94 -29.85 -9.53
CA GLU A 180 7.55 -30.44 -10.72
C GLU A 180 7.79 -29.37 -11.80
N GLU A 181 6.78 -28.56 -12.12
CA GLU A 181 6.96 -27.42 -13.02
C GLU A 181 7.96 -26.42 -12.45
N ALA A 182 7.86 -26.04 -11.18
CA ALA A 182 8.81 -25.10 -10.60
C ALA A 182 10.26 -25.63 -10.70
N ILE A 183 10.47 -26.94 -10.50
CA ILE A 183 11.78 -27.56 -10.67
C ILE A 183 12.28 -27.43 -12.12
N SER A 184 11.43 -27.65 -13.12
CA SER A 184 11.85 -27.56 -14.52
C SER A 184 12.27 -26.14 -14.96
N PHE A 185 11.80 -25.10 -14.26
CA PHE A 185 12.26 -23.72 -14.49
C PHE A 185 13.49 -23.38 -13.64
N LEU A 186 13.50 -23.78 -12.37
CA LEU A 186 14.56 -23.40 -11.44
C LEU A 186 15.85 -24.21 -11.65
N TRP A 187 15.76 -25.42 -12.18
CA TRP A 187 16.90 -26.29 -12.46
C TRP A 187 16.67 -26.99 -13.80
N GLU A 188 16.72 -26.22 -14.89
CA GLU A 188 16.35 -26.65 -16.27
C GLU A 188 17.02 -27.97 -16.71
N GLU A 189 18.23 -28.25 -16.22
CA GLU A 189 19.01 -29.43 -16.58
C GLU A 189 18.89 -30.60 -15.58
N GLU A 190 18.22 -30.41 -14.44
CA GLU A 190 18.12 -31.46 -13.41
C GLU A 190 16.81 -32.27 -13.51
N PRO A 191 16.87 -33.61 -13.40
CA PRO A 191 15.67 -34.43 -13.41
C PRO A 191 14.82 -34.22 -12.15
N ILE A 192 13.51 -34.40 -12.31
CA ILE A 192 12.57 -34.42 -11.20
C ILE A 192 12.76 -35.74 -10.43
N ASN A 193 13.22 -35.64 -9.19
CA ASN A 193 13.44 -36.77 -8.30
C ASN A 193 13.28 -36.34 -6.83
N SER A 194 13.43 -37.27 -5.90
CA SER A 194 13.26 -37.00 -4.46
C SER A 194 14.23 -35.93 -3.93
N VAL A 195 15.43 -35.82 -4.50
CA VAL A 195 16.45 -34.84 -4.11
C VAL A 195 16.06 -33.45 -4.58
N THR A 196 15.67 -33.28 -5.84
CA THR A 196 15.24 -31.97 -6.39
C THR A 196 13.93 -31.51 -5.76
N LEU A 197 12.98 -32.43 -5.50
CA LEU A 197 11.77 -32.14 -4.72
C LEU A 197 12.08 -31.66 -3.30
N SER A 198 13.02 -32.31 -2.60
CA SER A 198 13.45 -31.87 -1.26
C SER A 198 14.12 -30.49 -1.30
N ARG A 199 14.94 -30.23 -2.33
CA ARG A 199 15.58 -28.94 -2.57
C ARG A 199 14.54 -27.84 -2.83
N TYR A 200 13.54 -28.12 -3.67
CA TYR A 200 12.42 -27.22 -3.95
C TYR A 200 11.65 -26.87 -2.67
N ARG A 201 11.30 -27.87 -1.83
CA ARG A 201 10.61 -27.61 -0.55
C ARG A 201 11.39 -26.64 0.33
N LYS A 202 12.73 -26.76 0.38
CA LYS A 202 13.60 -25.81 1.11
C LYS A 202 13.57 -24.40 0.48
N VAL A 203 13.56 -24.29 -0.85
CA VAL A 203 13.46 -22.99 -1.55
C VAL A 203 12.11 -22.33 -1.28
N ALA A 204 11.02 -23.09 -1.34
CA ALA A 204 9.67 -22.62 -1.05
C ALA A 204 9.51 -22.18 0.40
N LEU A 205 10.06 -22.93 1.36
CA LEU A 205 10.07 -22.53 2.78
C LEU A 205 10.86 -21.24 2.99
N ARG A 206 12.04 -21.11 2.36
CA ARG A 206 12.85 -19.88 2.45
C ARG A 206 12.12 -18.68 1.84
N LEU A 207 11.43 -18.86 0.71
CA LEU A 207 10.60 -17.81 0.12
C LEU A 207 9.53 -17.36 1.12
N LYS A 208 8.77 -18.32 1.69
CA LYS A 208 7.76 -18.02 2.71
C LYS A 208 8.35 -17.21 3.87
N ASN A 209 9.47 -17.66 4.46
CA ASN A 209 10.10 -16.99 5.59
C ASN A 209 10.60 -15.57 5.24
N ILE A 210 11.13 -15.37 4.03
CA ILE A 210 11.53 -14.02 3.56
C ILE A 210 10.28 -13.13 3.49
N LEU A 211 9.19 -13.61 2.88
CA LEU A 211 7.96 -12.82 2.78
C LEU A 211 7.34 -12.53 4.16
N GLU A 212 7.43 -13.47 5.11
CA GLU A 212 7.01 -13.26 6.51
C GLU A 212 7.87 -12.19 7.23
N GLU A 213 9.19 -12.16 7.01
CA GLU A 213 10.10 -11.13 7.56
C GLU A 213 9.68 -9.71 7.13
N TYR A 214 9.13 -9.59 5.92
CA TYR A 214 8.57 -8.34 5.39
C TYR A 214 7.06 -8.20 5.61
N GLU A 215 6.41 -9.11 6.36
CA GLU A 215 4.96 -9.18 6.63
C GLU A 215 4.09 -9.08 5.35
N ILE A 216 4.50 -9.77 4.29
CA ILE A 216 3.82 -9.85 2.98
C ILE A 216 3.64 -11.30 2.53
N SER A 217 3.56 -12.25 3.48
CA SER A 217 3.47 -13.68 3.16
C SER A 217 2.19 -14.06 2.41
N ASP A 218 1.15 -13.23 2.51
CA ASP A 218 -0.15 -13.42 1.87
C ASP A 218 -0.13 -13.20 0.35
N ILE A 219 0.95 -12.66 -0.22
CA ILE A 219 1.08 -12.53 -1.68
C ILE A 219 1.24 -13.88 -2.38
N VAL A 220 1.61 -14.94 -1.66
CA VAL A 220 1.73 -16.30 -2.20
C VAL A 220 0.75 -17.23 -1.50
N GLU A 221 -0.18 -17.80 -2.28
CA GLU A 221 -1.06 -18.85 -1.80
C GLU A 221 -0.45 -20.22 -2.10
N ALA A 222 -0.57 -21.15 -1.15
CA ALA A 222 -0.12 -22.53 -1.31
C ALA A 222 -1.27 -23.51 -1.01
N ILE A 223 -1.56 -24.40 -1.96
CA ILE A 223 -2.60 -25.44 -1.85
C ILE A 223 -2.02 -26.75 -2.40
N ASP A 224 -2.07 -27.83 -1.61
CA ASP A 224 -1.61 -29.17 -2.00
C ASP A 224 -0.21 -29.21 -2.65
N GLY A 225 0.71 -28.40 -2.11
CA GLY A 225 2.08 -28.29 -2.61
C GLY A 225 2.25 -27.42 -3.86
N LYS A 226 1.17 -27.01 -4.51
CA LYS A 226 1.13 -26.00 -5.58
C LYS A 226 1.15 -24.60 -4.99
N ARG A 227 1.65 -23.63 -5.76
CA ARG A 227 1.71 -22.21 -5.35
C ARG A 227 1.27 -21.28 -6.45
N ARG A 228 0.66 -20.16 -6.09
CA ARG A 228 0.38 -19.06 -7.02
C ARG A 228 0.63 -17.72 -6.37
N LEU A 229 0.84 -16.69 -7.19
CA LEU A 229 0.76 -15.30 -6.76
C LEU A 229 -0.72 -14.92 -6.56
N VAL A 230 -1.05 -14.27 -5.46
CA VAL A 230 -2.35 -13.63 -5.22
C VAL A 230 -2.31 -12.24 -5.85
N MET A 231 -2.71 -12.12 -7.11
CA MET A 231 -2.49 -10.90 -7.90
C MET A 231 -3.12 -9.66 -7.28
N GLU A 232 -4.24 -9.81 -6.57
CA GLU A 232 -4.99 -8.74 -5.94
C GLU A 232 -4.25 -8.08 -4.76
N THR A 233 -3.13 -8.67 -4.32
CA THR A 233 -2.30 -8.14 -3.22
C THR A 233 -1.12 -7.29 -3.68
N VAL A 234 -0.85 -7.21 -4.99
CA VAL A 234 0.36 -6.60 -5.52
C VAL A 234 0.07 -5.70 -6.72
N LYS A 235 0.90 -4.67 -6.90
CA LYS A 235 1.03 -3.93 -8.17
C LYS A 235 2.21 -4.52 -8.95
N CYS A 236 2.12 -4.56 -10.28
CA CYS A 236 3.13 -5.19 -11.12
C CYS A 236 3.17 -4.53 -12.50
N ASP A 237 4.36 -4.12 -12.96
CA ASP A 237 4.53 -3.47 -14.26
C ASP A 237 4.05 -4.32 -15.45
N LEU A 238 4.26 -5.64 -15.41
CA LEU A 238 3.71 -6.56 -16.41
C LEU A 238 2.18 -6.54 -16.41
N PHE A 239 1.56 -6.56 -15.24
CA PHE A 239 0.10 -6.65 -15.14
C PHE A 239 -0.54 -5.31 -15.56
N ASP A 240 0.09 -4.20 -15.18
CA ASP A 240 -0.29 -2.85 -15.60
C ASP A 240 -0.19 -2.73 -17.12
N TYR A 241 0.91 -3.18 -17.72
CA TYR A 241 1.09 -3.20 -19.18
C TYR A 241 0.04 -4.07 -19.89
N LEU A 242 -0.18 -5.30 -19.42
CA LEU A 242 -1.15 -6.22 -20.01
C LEU A 242 -2.62 -5.78 -19.82
N SER A 243 -2.89 -4.80 -18.96
CA SER A 243 -4.23 -4.21 -18.84
C SER A 243 -4.67 -3.43 -20.09
N GLY A 244 -3.72 -3.05 -20.96
CA GLY A 244 -3.98 -2.32 -22.20
C GLY A 244 -4.40 -0.86 -22.01
N LYS A 245 -4.27 -0.30 -20.80
CA LYS A 245 -4.55 1.12 -20.57
C LYS A 245 -3.44 1.99 -21.14
N ALA A 246 -3.81 3.08 -21.83
CA ALA A 246 -2.89 4.01 -22.49
C ALA A 246 -1.80 4.57 -21.55
N GLU A 247 -2.11 4.76 -20.26
CA GLU A 247 -1.14 5.25 -19.26
C GLU A 247 0.03 4.28 -19.02
N TYR A 248 -0.13 2.99 -19.34
CA TYR A 248 0.87 1.94 -19.10
C TYR A 248 1.61 1.47 -20.35
N GLU A 249 1.26 1.96 -21.55
CA GLU A 249 1.90 1.57 -22.82
C GLU A 249 3.42 1.78 -22.79
N GLN A 250 3.87 2.83 -22.13
CA GLN A 250 5.29 3.18 -22.01
C GLN A 250 6.08 2.29 -21.04
N LEU A 251 5.46 1.41 -20.25
CA LEU A 251 6.18 0.62 -19.25
C LEU A 251 7.14 -0.39 -19.87
N PHE A 252 6.75 -1.05 -20.97
CA PHE A 252 7.59 -2.02 -21.64
C PHE A 252 8.61 -1.35 -22.58
N LYS A 253 9.89 -1.66 -22.38
CA LYS A 253 11.03 -1.11 -23.15
C LYS A 253 11.90 -2.19 -23.83
N GLY A 254 11.34 -3.37 -24.06
CA GLY A 254 12.04 -4.47 -24.73
C GLY A 254 12.86 -5.38 -23.81
N THR A 255 12.75 -5.24 -22.49
CA THR A 255 13.44 -6.10 -21.52
C THR A 255 12.46 -6.67 -20.51
N TYR A 256 12.54 -7.97 -20.25
CA TYR A 256 11.69 -8.69 -19.30
C TYR A 256 12.51 -9.76 -18.59
N LEU A 257 12.46 -9.78 -17.25
CA LEU A 257 13.08 -10.76 -16.37
C LEU A 257 14.49 -11.21 -16.81
N SER A 258 15.37 -10.25 -17.12
CA SER A 258 16.69 -10.51 -17.75
C SER A 258 17.65 -11.35 -16.89
N ASN A 259 17.29 -11.66 -15.64
CA ASN A 259 18.02 -12.57 -14.77
C ASN A 259 17.76 -14.05 -15.05
N TYR A 260 16.71 -14.38 -15.82
CA TYR A 260 16.17 -15.74 -15.92
C TYR A 260 15.95 -16.13 -17.39
N SER A 261 16.66 -17.17 -17.85
CA SER A 261 16.61 -17.70 -19.22
C SER A 261 15.20 -18.02 -19.68
N TRP A 262 14.41 -18.68 -18.83
CA TRP A 262 13.03 -19.03 -19.16
C TRP A 262 12.10 -17.82 -19.39
N GLY A 263 12.52 -16.61 -19.00
CA GLY A 263 11.80 -15.36 -19.27
C GLY A 263 11.77 -14.99 -20.75
N GLU A 264 12.69 -15.53 -21.57
CA GLU A 264 12.79 -15.25 -23.01
C GLU A 264 11.51 -15.64 -23.77
N ASN A 265 10.82 -16.71 -23.35
CA ASN A 265 9.57 -17.14 -23.96
C ASN A 265 8.48 -16.07 -23.84
N THR A 266 8.27 -15.55 -22.62
CA THR A 266 7.31 -14.47 -22.37
C THR A 266 7.78 -13.16 -23.03
N LEU A 267 9.07 -12.88 -23.05
CA LEU A 267 9.63 -11.71 -23.75
C LEU A 267 9.30 -11.73 -25.25
N ALA A 268 9.38 -12.91 -25.89
CA ALA A 268 9.04 -13.07 -27.30
C ALA A 268 7.54 -12.82 -27.57
N GLU A 269 6.65 -13.19 -26.64
CA GLU A 269 5.23 -12.86 -26.71
C GLU A 269 5.00 -11.35 -26.59
N LEU A 270 5.54 -10.72 -25.54
CA LEU A 270 5.41 -9.27 -25.30
C LEU A 270 5.96 -8.43 -26.46
N SER A 271 7.03 -8.89 -27.09
CA SER A 271 7.64 -8.19 -28.22
C SER A 271 6.76 -8.20 -29.46
N LYS A 272 5.98 -9.27 -29.70
CA LYS A 272 5.05 -9.31 -30.84
C LYS A 272 3.97 -8.25 -30.71
N ASP A 273 3.45 -8.06 -29.49
CA ASP A 273 2.43 -7.06 -29.22
C ASP A 273 2.97 -5.63 -29.28
N PHE A 274 4.27 -5.44 -29.02
CA PHE A 274 4.92 -4.12 -29.07
C PHE A 274 5.20 -3.61 -30.51
N TYR A 275 5.40 -4.52 -31.47
CA TYR A 275 5.71 -4.16 -32.87
C TYR A 275 4.48 -4.17 -33.80
N ASN A 276 3.29 -4.45 -33.28
CA ASN A 276 2.01 -4.39 -34.01
C ASN A 276 1.23 -3.14 -33.65
#